data_AF-A0A3D1G6P8-F1
#
_entry.id   AF-A0A3D1G6P8-F1
#
_cell.length_a   1.000
_cell.length_b   1.000
_cell.length_c   1.000
_cell.angle_alpha   90.00
_cell.angle_beta   90.00
_cell.angle_gamma   90.00
#
_symmetry.space_group_name_H-M   'P 1'
#
loop_
_entity.id
_entity.type
_entity.pdbx_description
1 polymer ?
#
loop_
_entity_poly.entity_id
_entity_poly.type
_entity_poly.pdbx_seq_one_letter_code
_entity_poly.pdbx_strand_id
1 'polypeptide(L)' 'GLGGTSGGQREFVPVLARAAVAVGVAGLFVETHQDPEKAPSDGPNMVPLDQMR' A
#
# COMPACT_ATOMS: atom_id res chain seq x y z
N GLY A 1 13.42 -5.89 -5.16
CA GLY A 1 12.81 -7.21 -4.93
C GLY A 1 13.53 -7.91 -3.79
N LEU A 2 12.92 -8.93 -3.19
CA LEU A 2 13.44 -9.66 -2.03
C LEU A 2 13.97 -11.06 -2.42
N GLY A 3 14.49 -11.21 -3.64
CA GLY A 3 14.92 -12.48 -4.21
C GLY A 3 13.75 -13.24 -4.86
N GLY A 4 13.05 -14.06 -4.10
CA GLY A 4 11.95 -14.92 -4.60
C GLY A 4 10.55 -14.28 -4.57
N THR A 5 10.44 -13.05 -4.08
CA THR A 5 9.19 -12.29 -4.03
C THR A 5 9.44 -10.82 -4.35
N SER A 6 8.37 -10.12 -4.72
CA SER A 6 8.37 -8.68 -4.89
C SER A 6 8.60 -7.98 -3.55
N GLY A 7 9.28 -6.82 -3.60
CA GLY A 7 9.38 -5.94 -2.43
C GLY A 7 8.26 -4.90 -2.44
N GLY A 8 8.37 -3.91 -1.56
CA GLY A 8 7.44 -2.79 -1.48
C GLY A 8 7.99 -1.66 -0.62
N GLN A 9 7.49 -0.46 -0.86
CA GLN A 9 7.84 0.76 -0.12
C GLN A 9 6.55 1.46 0.30
N ARG A 10 5.80 0.83 1.22
CA ARG A 10 4.48 1.32 1.66
C ARG A 10 4.54 2.74 2.25
N GLU A 11 5.70 3.20 2.72
CA GLU A 11 5.92 4.56 3.20
C GLU A 11 5.61 5.64 2.16
N PHE A 12 5.67 5.30 0.86
CA PHE A 12 5.31 6.22 -0.22
C PHE A 12 3.83 6.21 -0.57
N VAL A 13 3.03 5.25 -0.08
CA VAL A 13 1.60 5.15 -0.41
C VAL A 13 0.85 6.46 -0.10
N PRO A 14 1.00 7.10 1.08
CA PRO A 14 0.25 8.32 1.38
C PRO A 14 0.57 9.49 0.46
N VAL A 15 1.84 9.67 0.08
CA VAL A 15 2.23 10.79 -0.79
C VAL A 15 1.79 10.56 -2.24
N LEU A 16 1.92 9.33 -2.74
CA LEU A 16 1.49 8.97 -4.09
C LEU A 16 -0.04 8.96 -4.22
N ALA A 17 -0.76 8.48 -3.21
CA ALA A 17 -2.22 8.54 -3.17
C ALA A 17 -2.74 9.99 -3.24
N ARG A 18 -2.15 10.91 -2.47
CA ARG A 18 -2.48 12.33 -2.53
C ARG A 18 -2.16 12.95 -3.89
N ALA A 19 -1.03 12.57 -4.50
CA ALA A 19 -0.68 13.03 -5.84
C ALA A 19 -1.70 12.56 -6.89
N ALA A 20 -2.12 11.30 -6.84
CA ALA A 20 -3.14 10.75 -7.74
C ALA A 20 -4.48 11.49 -7.60
N VAL A 21 -4.93 11.75 -6.36
CA VAL A 21 -6.14 12.54 -6.10
C VAL A 21 -6.00 13.96 -6.67
N ALA A 22 -4.86 14.62 -6.48
CA ALA A 22 -4.61 15.96 -6.99
C ALA A 22 -4.63 16.02 -8.54
N VAL A 23 -4.19 14.97 -9.22
CA VAL A 23 -4.25 14.85 -10.69
C VAL A 23 -5.69 14.66 -11.19
N GLY A 24 -6.61 14.19 -10.35
CA GLY A 24 -8.02 14.04 -10.69
C GLY A 24 -8.40 12.63 -11.15
N VAL A 25 -8.12 11.63 -10.31
CA VAL A 25 -8.60 10.25 -10.53
C VAL A 25 -10.03 10.06 -10.01
N ALA A 26 -10.77 9.11 -10.59
CA ALA A 26 -12.12 8.76 -10.13
C ALA A 26 -12.13 8.04 -8.78
N GLY A 27 -11.02 7.42 -8.38
CA GLY A 27 -10.90 6.71 -7.11
C GLY A 27 -9.51 6.12 -6.90
N LEU A 28 -9.29 5.62 -5.69
CA LEU A 28 -8.09 4.89 -5.29
C LEU A 28 -8.46 3.44 -4.97
N PHE A 29 -7.60 2.51 -5.36
CA PHE A 29 -7.62 1.13 -4.88
C PHE A 29 -6.42 0.94 -3.96
N VAL A 30 -6.67 0.46 -2.73
CA VAL A 30 -5.64 0.29 -1.70
C VAL A 30 -5.83 -1.06 -1.05
N GLU A 31 -4.79 -1.90 -1.08
CA GLU A 31 -4.76 -3.17 -0.34
C GLU A 31 -4.30 -2.93 1.10
N THR A 32 -4.94 -3.63 2.03
CA THR A 32 -4.71 -3.46 3.46
C THR A 32 -4.76 -4.79 4.20
N HIS A 33 -4.09 -4.84 5.35
CA HIS A 33 -4.10 -6.01 6.24
C HIS A 33 -3.97 -5.56 7.70
N GLN A 34 -4.51 -6.35 8.64
CA GLN A 34 -4.36 -6.12 10.08
C GLN A 34 -2.90 -6.25 10.53
N ASP A 35 -2.13 -7.10 9.85
CA ASP A 35 -0.70 -7.34 10.10
C ASP A 35 0.03 -7.57 8.76
N PRO A 36 0.41 -6.50 8.02
CA PRO A 36 1.02 -6.64 6.69
C PRO A 36 2.26 -7.54 6.65
N GLU A 37 3.00 -7.68 7.74
CA GLU A 37 4.19 -8.55 7.82
C GLU A 37 3.83 -10.04 7.77
N LYS A 38 2.58 -10.40 8.08
CA LYS A 38 2.05 -11.77 7.99
C LYS A 38 1.12 -11.99 6.81
N ALA A 39 0.99 -11.00 5.92
CA ALA A 39 0.18 -11.17 4.72
C ALA A 39 0.81 -12.26 3.81
N PRO A 40 0.02 -13.20 3.26
CA PRO A 40 0.53 -14.28 2.43
C PRO A 40 1.04 -13.80 1.05
N SER A 41 0.65 -12.60 0.63
CA SER A 41 1.12 -11.90 -0.56
C SER A 41 1.16 -10.41 -0.29
N ASP A 42 2.03 -9.70 -1.02
CA ASP A 42 2.08 -8.23 -1.12
C ASP A 42 2.19 -7.44 0.19
N GLY A 43 2.47 -8.12 1.30
CA GLY A 43 2.67 -7.50 2.62
C GLY A 43 3.49 -6.21 2.59
N PRO A 44 4.68 -6.18 1.97
CA PRO A 44 5.50 -4.98 1.86
C PRO A 44 4.80 -3.74 1.24
N ASN A 45 3.75 -3.92 0.43
CA ASN A 45 2.99 -2.85 -0.22
C ASN A 45 1.70 -2.46 0.52
N MET A 46 1.15 -3.34 1.36
CA MET A 46 -0.14 -3.11 2.02
C MET A 46 -0.06 -2.02 3.10
N VAL A 47 -1.09 -1.19 3.18
CA VAL A 47 -1.26 -0.20 4.25
C VAL A 47 -1.84 -0.90 5.48
N PRO A 48 -1.32 -0.70 6.71
CA PRO A 48 -1.94 -1.24 7.92
C PRO A 48 -3.40 -0.78 8.07
N LEU A 49 -4.31 -1.71 8.37
CA LEU A 49 -5.75 -1.43 8.37
C LEU A 49 -6.16 -0.34 9.36
N ASP A 50 -5.46 -0.22 10.47
CA ASP A 50 -5.71 0.80 11.49
C ASP A 50 -5.35 2.23 11.04
N GLN A 51 -4.58 2.38 9.96
CA GLN A 51 -4.23 3.66 9.33
C GLN A 51 -5.24 4.11 8.27
N MET A 52 -6.26 3.31 7.95
CA MET A 52 -7.28 3.60 6.93
C MET A 52 -8.52 4.33 7.49
N ARG A 53 -8.39 4.98 8.66
CA ARG A 53 -9.48 5.70 9.32
C ARG A 53 -9.67 7.13 8.82
#